data_AF-A0A3N5VJM7-F1
#
_entry.id   AF-A0A3N5VJM7-F1
#
_cell.length_a   1.000
_cell.length_b   1.000
_cell.length_c   1.000
_cell.angle_alpha   90.00
_cell.angle_beta   90.00
_cell.angle_gamma   90.00
#
_symmetry.space_group_name_H-M   'P 1'
#
loop_
_entity.id
_entity.type
_entity.pdbx_description
1 polymer ?
#
loop_
_entity_poly.entity_id
_entity_poly.type
_entity_poly.pdbx_seq_one_letter_code
_entity_poly.pdbx_strand_id
1 'polypeptide(L)'
;MTTSGTTAFNMDFAEIAEEAWERAGREMRSGYDLRTARRSMNLLTIEWQNRGLNMWTFEQNVQVLTPGTATYTLPADTIDLLDHVIRTGSGTTQADLAISRISISTYATIPNKNNTGRPIQLYVQRLRDAPQVTVWPVPDATQTYTLVYWRMRRIQDAGNGVETS
;
A
#
# COMPACT_ATOMS: atom_id res chain seq x y z
N MET A 1 14.22 -5.23 16.92
CA MET A 1 14.37 -5.24 15.45
C MET A 1 13.78 -3.93 14.95
N THR A 2 14.63 -2.90 14.87
CA THR A 2 14.24 -1.53 14.53
C THR A 2 14.28 -1.39 13.01
N THR A 3 13.30 -0.72 12.42
CA THR A 3 13.14 -0.65 10.96
C THR A 3 13.57 0.72 10.45
N SER A 4 14.15 0.78 9.25
CA SER A 4 14.89 1.95 8.72
C SER A 4 14.04 3.19 8.43
N GLY A 5 12.71 3.05 8.31
CA GLY A 5 11.79 4.16 8.05
C GLY A 5 11.85 4.76 6.63
N THR A 6 12.74 4.27 5.77
CA THR A 6 12.90 4.75 4.38
C THR A 6 12.60 3.65 3.37
N THR A 7 12.19 4.04 2.15
CA THR A 7 11.91 3.13 1.03
C THR A 7 12.51 3.66 -0.29
N ALA A 8 13.60 4.43 -0.21
CA ALA A 8 14.14 5.21 -1.34
C ALA A 8 15.26 4.49 -2.12
N PHE A 9 15.79 3.39 -1.61
CA PHE A 9 16.84 2.62 -2.29
C PHE A 9 16.29 1.98 -3.58
N ASN A 10 16.89 2.33 -4.72
CA ASN A 10 16.56 1.76 -6.02
C ASN A 10 17.81 1.76 -6.92
N MET A 11 18.44 0.60 -7.04
CA MET A 11 19.63 0.37 -7.85
C MET A 11 19.25 0.13 -9.33
N ASP A 12 20.10 0.53 -10.28
CA ASP A 12 19.85 0.24 -11.70
C ASP A 12 20.08 -1.25 -12.01
N PHE A 13 19.45 -1.78 -13.05
CA PHE A 13 19.54 -3.20 -13.40
C PHE A 13 20.98 -3.68 -13.62
N ALA A 14 21.84 -2.86 -14.23
CA ALA A 14 23.23 -3.21 -14.47
C ALA A 14 24.02 -3.37 -13.15
N GLU A 15 23.80 -2.45 -12.21
CA GLU A 15 24.40 -2.50 -10.87
C GLU A 15 23.86 -3.68 -10.04
N ILE A 16 22.54 -3.98 -10.14
CA ILE A 16 21.96 -5.16 -9.48
C ILE A 16 22.58 -6.44 -10.01
N ALA A 17 22.80 -6.52 -11.32
CA ALA A 17 23.42 -7.68 -11.94
C ALA A 17 24.88 -7.83 -11.46
N GLU A 18 25.65 -6.75 -11.43
CA GLU A 18 27.05 -6.76 -10.98
C GLU A 18 27.17 -7.16 -9.50
N GLU A 19 26.40 -6.55 -8.60
CA GLU A 19 26.32 -6.91 -7.17
C GLU A 19 25.95 -8.40 -6.98
N ALA A 20 25.00 -8.92 -7.77
CA ALA A 20 24.61 -10.33 -7.70
C ALA A 20 25.73 -11.29 -8.12
N TRP A 21 26.52 -10.91 -9.12
CA TRP A 21 27.70 -11.66 -9.54
C TRP A 21 28.79 -11.61 -8.47
N GLU A 22 29.04 -10.43 -7.89
CA GLU A 22 30.05 -10.26 -6.83
C GLU A 22 29.70 -11.06 -5.57
N ARG A 23 28.42 -11.12 -5.18
CA ARG A 23 27.94 -12.01 -4.10
C ARG A 23 28.13 -13.49 -4.40
N ALA A 24 28.09 -13.87 -5.67
CA ALA A 24 28.42 -15.23 -6.13
C ALA A 24 29.93 -15.45 -6.30
N GLY A 25 30.77 -14.47 -5.94
CA GLY A 25 32.23 -14.52 -5.97
C GLY A 25 32.85 -14.32 -7.35
N ARG A 26 32.15 -13.66 -8.29
CA ARG A 26 32.62 -13.44 -9.66
C ARG A 26 32.34 -12.01 -10.11
N GLU A 27 33.20 -11.45 -10.94
CA GLU A 27 32.97 -10.13 -11.55
C GLU A 27 32.26 -10.29 -12.90
N MET A 28 31.33 -9.40 -13.22
CA MET A 28 30.67 -9.38 -14.53
C MET A 28 31.62 -8.79 -15.58
N ARG A 29 32.14 -9.62 -16.49
CA ARG A 29 33.18 -9.20 -17.45
C ARG A 29 32.71 -9.13 -18.89
N SER A 30 31.59 -9.78 -19.23
CA SER A 30 31.11 -9.88 -20.61
C SER A 30 29.61 -9.59 -20.74
N GLY A 31 29.19 -9.16 -21.93
CA GLY A 31 27.77 -8.99 -22.24
C GLY A 31 26.95 -10.30 -22.24
N TYR A 32 27.62 -11.46 -22.26
CA TYR A 32 26.97 -12.75 -22.10
C TYR A 32 26.52 -12.99 -20.64
N ASP A 33 27.30 -12.51 -19.67
CA ASP A 33 26.99 -12.60 -18.23
C ASP A 33 25.75 -11.76 -17.89
N LEU A 34 25.63 -10.57 -18.50
CA LEU A 34 24.43 -9.73 -18.42
C LEU A 34 23.19 -10.43 -19.02
N ARG A 35 23.36 -11.16 -20.13
CA ARG A 35 22.28 -11.93 -20.76
C ARG A 35 21.81 -13.09 -19.87
N THR A 36 22.73 -13.72 -19.15
CA THR A 36 22.44 -14.78 -18.18
C THR A 36 21.73 -14.24 -16.94
N ALA A 37 22.20 -13.10 -16.39
CA ALA A 37 21.54 -12.41 -15.29
C ALA A 37 20.10 -12.03 -15.67
N ARG A 38 19.87 -11.49 -16.87
CA ARG A 38 18.53 -11.15 -17.37
C ARG A 38 17.58 -12.35 -17.42
N ARG A 39 18.06 -13.53 -17.85
CA ARG A 39 17.22 -14.75 -17.87
C ARG A 39 16.86 -15.21 -16.47
N SER A 40 17.83 -15.21 -15.56
CA SER A 40 17.61 -15.62 -14.16
C SER A 40 16.63 -14.67 -13.46
N MET A 41 16.77 -13.36 -13.68
CA MET A 41 15.81 -12.37 -13.17
C MET A 41 14.41 -12.57 -13.75
N ASN A 42 14.29 -12.90 -15.03
CA ASN A 42 13.00 -13.23 -15.62
C ASN A 42 12.33 -14.41 -14.89
N LEU A 43 13.07 -15.49 -14.61
CA LEU A 43 12.56 -16.63 -13.86
C LEU A 43 12.12 -16.27 -12.44
N LEU A 44 12.90 -15.44 -11.73
CA LEU A 44 12.53 -14.94 -10.40
C LEU A 44 11.26 -14.09 -10.43
N THR A 45 11.14 -13.18 -11.39
CA THR A 45 9.94 -12.34 -11.52
C THR A 45 8.68 -13.17 -11.83
N ILE A 46 8.82 -14.28 -12.56
CA ILE A 46 7.72 -15.22 -12.82
C ILE A 46 7.35 -15.97 -11.53
N GLU A 47 8.33 -16.44 -10.76
CA GLU A 47 8.09 -17.11 -9.48
C GLU A 47 7.38 -16.18 -8.48
N TRP A 48 7.80 -14.91 -8.37
CA TRP A 48 7.16 -13.92 -7.51
C TRP A 48 5.74 -13.58 -7.94
N GLN A 49 5.48 -13.49 -9.24
CA GLN A 49 4.10 -13.32 -9.75
C GLN A 49 3.22 -14.51 -9.37
N ASN A 50 3.75 -15.73 -9.43
CA ASN A 50 3.01 -16.95 -9.13
C ASN A 50 2.78 -17.17 -7.63
N ARG A 51 3.66 -16.65 -6.75
CA ARG A 51 3.50 -16.78 -5.29
C ARG A 51 2.35 -15.95 -4.72
N GLY A 52 1.77 -15.04 -5.51
CA GLY A 52 0.67 -14.20 -5.09
C GLY A 52 1.06 -13.25 -3.95
N LEU A 53 0.05 -12.77 -3.21
CA LEU A 53 0.27 -11.86 -2.09
C LEU A 53 0.59 -12.65 -0.81
N ASN A 54 1.69 -12.28 -0.16
CA ASN A 54 2.06 -12.83 1.14
C ASN A 54 1.06 -12.38 2.23
N MET A 55 0.09 -13.23 2.57
CA MET A 55 -1.00 -12.88 3.50
C MET A 55 -0.53 -12.46 4.90
N TRP A 56 0.65 -12.91 5.34
CA TRP A 56 1.23 -12.53 6.64
C TRP A 56 1.73 -11.07 6.69
N THR A 57 1.84 -10.41 5.54
CA THR A 57 2.17 -8.97 5.46
C THR A 57 0.93 -8.07 5.53
N PHE A 58 -0.26 -8.65 5.62
CA PHE A 58 -1.49 -7.89 5.73
C PHE A 58 -1.63 -7.33 7.13
N GLU A 59 -1.84 -6.02 7.20
CA GLU A 59 -2.05 -5.32 8.45
C GLU A 59 -3.44 -4.68 8.41
N GLN A 60 -4.23 -4.92 9.45
CA GLN A 60 -5.45 -4.18 9.67
C GLN A 60 -5.11 -2.86 10.33
N ASN A 61 -5.62 -1.77 9.77
CA ASN A 61 -5.56 -0.46 10.41
C ASN A 61 -6.93 0.20 10.41
N VAL A 62 -7.09 1.20 11.26
CA VAL A 62 -8.35 1.93 11.46
C VAL A 62 -8.11 3.42 11.31
N GLN A 63 -9.06 4.11 10.67
CA GLN A 63 -9.08 5.55 10.52
C GLN A 63 -10.45 6.06 10.99
N VAL A 64 -10.46 6.84 12.07
CA VAL A 64 -11.69 7.49 12.54
C VAL A 64 -12.06 8.60 11.54
N LEU A 65 -13.34 8.64 11.15
CA LEU A 65 -13.85 9.62 10.21
C LEU A 65 -14.44 10.80 10.97
N THR A 66 -13.93 12.00 10.67
CA THR A 66 -14.39 13.26 11.25
C THR A 66 -15.53 13.83 10.42
N PRO A 67 -16.62 14.32 11.05
CA PRO A 67 -17.72 14.94 10.34
C PRO A 67 -17.24 16.09 9.44
N GLY A 68 -17.77 16.16 8.22
CA GLY A 68 -17.41 17.20 7.24
C GLY A 68 -16.05 17.03 6.56
N THR A 69 -15.27 16.00 6.91
CA THR A 69 -13.97 15.71 6.27
C THR A 69 -14.09 14.52 5.33
N ALA A 70 -13.82 14.73 4.04
CA ALA A 70 -13.94 13.68 3.02
C ALA A 70 -12.65 12.88 2.81
N THR A 71 -11.48 13.53 2.94
CA THR A 71 -10.18 12.98 2.56
C THR A 71 -9.30 12.74 3.79
N TYR A 72 -8.71 11.55 3.86
CA TYR A 72 -7.85 11.09 4.94
C TYR A 72 -6.53 10.58 4.37
N THR A 73 -5.42 11.02 4.96
CA THR A 73 -4.09 10.52 4.60
C THR A 73 -3.82 9.24 5.37
N LEU A 74 -3.47 8.19 4.64
CA LEU A 74 -3.05 6.91 5.20
C LEU A 74 -1.55 6.93 5.50
N PRO A 75 -1.04 6.01 6.33
CA PRO A 75 0.38 6.01 6.65
C PRO A 75 1.24 5.74 5.40
N ALA A 76 2.41 6.38 5.33
CA ALA A 76 3.30 6.45 4.15
C ALA A 76 3.82 5.10 3.63
N ASP A 77 3.85 4.10 4.50
CA ASP A 77 4.22 2.73 4.19
C ASP A 77 3.09 1.93 3.51
N THR A 78 1.90 2.52 3.32
CA THR A 78 0.78 1.88 2.61
C THR A 78 1.01 1.91 1.09
N ILE A 79 0.89 0.77 0.41
CA ILE A 79 0.93 0.68 -1.07
C ILE A 79 -0.48 0.81 -1.66
N ASP A 80 -1.40 -0.01 -1.16
CA ASP A 80 -2.81 -0.05 -1.58
C ASP A 80 -3.66 -0.74 -0.51
N LEU A 81 -4.98 -0.60 -0.63
CA LEU A 81 -5.97 -1.26 0.19
C LEU A 81 -6.46 -2.52 -0.53
N LEU A 82 -6.45 -3.64 0.20
CA LEU A 82 -6.97 -4.93 -0.25
C LEU A 82 -8.48 -5.01 0.01
N ASP A 83 -8.89 -4.66 1.22
CA ASP A 83 -10.28 -4.68 1.66
C ASP A 83 -10.54 -3.53 2.63
N HIS A 84 -11.82 -3.19 2.80
CA HIS A 84 -12.25 -2.03 3.56
C HIS A 84 -13.73 -2.13 3.95
N VAL A 85 -14.03 -1.66 5.16
CA VAL A 85 -15.40 -1.57 5.68
C VAL A 85 -15.56 -0.30 6.51
N ILE A 86 -16.79 0.17 6.64
CA ILE A 86 -17.15 1.21 7.60
C ILE A 86 -17.71 0.55 8.84
N ARG A 87 -17.04 0.73 9.96
CA ARG A 87 -17.47 0.29 11.28
C ARG A 87 -18.25 1.38 11.99
N THR A 88 -19.34 0.97 12.63
CA THR A 88 -20.18 1.82 13.49
C THR A 88 -20.39 1.13 14.84
N GLY A 89 -20.49 1.92 15.91
CA GLY A 89 -20.59 1.39 17.28
C GLY A 89 -19.26 0.86 17.85
N SER A 90 -19.32 0.29 19.05
CA SER A 90 -18.18 -0.32 19.72
C SER A 90 -18.62 -1.49 20.61
N GLY A 91 -17.72 -2.44 20.87
CA GLY A 91 -18.03 -3.61 21.68
C GLY A 91 -19.16 -4.45 21.07
N THR A 92 -20.23 -4.66 21.84
CA THR A 92 -21.36 -5.53 21.45
C THR A 92 -22.30 -4.93 20.42
N THR A 93 -22.30 -3.60 20.22
CA THR A 93 -23.12 -2.91 19.20
C THR A 93 -22.34 -2.63 17.91
N GLN A 94 -21.14 -3.19 17.80
CA GLN A 94 -20.30 -3.03 16.61
C GLN A 94 -20.99 -3.66 15.39
N ALA A 95 -21.11 -2.86 14.33
CA ALA A 95 -21.56 -3.30 13.03
C ALA A 95 -20.59 -2.83 11.95
N ASP A 96 -20.12 -3.76 11.12
CA ASP A 96 -19.28 -3.50 9.96
C ASP A 96 -20.17 -3.48 8.70
N LEU A 97 -20.10 -2.36 7.97
CA LEU A 97 -20.86 -2.12 6.76
C LEU A 97 -19.92 -2.14 5.56
N ALA A 98 -20.25 -2.97 4.57
CA ALA A 98 -19.53 -2.99 3.31
C ALA A 98 -19.75 -1.68 2.55
N ILE A 99 -18.67 -1.16 1.96
CA ILE A 99 -18.71 0.00 1.07
C ILE A 99 -17.98 -0.36 -0.23
N SER A 100 -18.22 0.38 -1.30
CA SER A 100 -17.63 0.07 -2.61
C SER A 100 -16.46 0.99 -2.97
N ARG A 101 -15.36 0.40 -3.45
CA ARG A 101 -14.28 1.16 -4.07
C ARG A 101 -14.72 1.65 -5.44
N ILE A 102 -14.60 2.96 -5.66
CA ILE A 102 -14.90 3.62 -6.93
C ILE A 102 -13.63 4.16 -7.58
N SER A 103 -13.67 4.29 -8.91
CA SER A 103 -12.59 4.90 -9.68
C SER A 103 -12.60 6.43 -9.57
N ILE A 104 -11.49 7.07 -9.97
CA ILE A 104 -11.43 8.53 -10.07
C ILE A 104 -12.50 9.08 -11.04
N SER A 105 -12.76 8.39 -12.14
CA SER A 105 -13.75 8.81 -13.13
C SER A 105 -15.16 8.79 -12.54
N THR A 106 -15.51 7.72 -11.82
CA THR A 106 -16.78 7.63 -11.10
C THR A 106 -16.91 8.74 -10.07
N TYR A 107 -15.85 8.97 -9.27
CA TYR A 107 -15.84 10.05 -8.28
C TYR A 107 -15.96 11.44 -8.93
N ALA A 108 -15.36 11.66 -10.10
CA ALA A 108 -15.44 12.91 -10.84
C ALA A 108 -16.86 13.21 -11.35
N THR A 109 -17.65 12.18 -11.68
CA THR A 109 -19.04 12.33 -12.12
C THR A 109 -20.02 12.66 -10.99
N ILE A 110 -19.62 12.58 -9.72
CA ILE A 110 -20.47 12.93 -8.58
C ILE A 110 -20.74 14.45 -8.59
N PRO A 111 -22.01 14.90 -8.76
CA PRO A 111 -22.32 16.32 -8.90
C PRO A 111 -22.07 17.12 -7.62
N ASN A 112 -22.44 16.58 -6.45
CA ASN A 112 -22.23 17.21 -5.16
C ASN A 112 -21.32 16.36 -4.27
N LYS A 113 -20.08 16.79 -4.14
CA LYS A 113 -19.05 16.12 -3.33
C LYS A 113 -19.11 16.50 -1.84
N ASN A 114 -19.86 17.56 -1.50
CA ASN A 114 -20.04 18.03 -0.12
C ASN A 114 -21.28 17.44 0.56
N ASN A 115 -22.02 16.58 -0.14
CA ASN A 115 -23.18 15.92 0.46
C ASN A 115 -22.75 15.11 1.67
N THR A 116 -23.42 15.30 2.81
CA THR A 116 -23.10 14.64 4.06
C THR A 116 -24.00 13.43 4.29
N GLY A 117 -23.48 12.41 4.95
CA GLY A 117 -24.21 11.20 5.31
C GLY A 117 -23.25 10.08 5.69
N ARG A 118 -23.80 8.88 5.88
CA ARG A 118 -22.97 7.69 6.06
C ARG A 118 -22.19 7.39 4.76
N PRO A 119 -20.85 7.27 4.82
CA PRO A 119 -20.08 6.89 3.64
C PRO A 119 -20.48 5.52 3.09
N ILE A 120 -20.62 5.42 1.78
CA ILE A 120 -20.97 4.16 1.07
C ILE A 120 -19.98 3.81 -0.04
N GLN A 121 -19.13 4.76 -0.40
CA GLN A 121 -18.15 4.64 -1.45
C GLN A 121 -16.82 5.21 -0.97
N LEU A 122 -15.73 4.67 -1.51
CA LEU A 122 -14.41 5.27 -1.31
C LEU A 122 -13.58 5.26 -2.58
N TYR A 123 -12.75 6.27 -2.71
CA TYR A 123 -11.77 6.43 -3.74
C TYR A 123 -10.37 6.45 -3.10
N VAL A 124 -9.47 5.59 -3.59
CA VAL A 124 -8.07 5.51 -3.12
C VAL A 124 -7.16 6.24 -4.10
N GLN A 125 -6.42 7.21 -3.59
CA GLN A 125 -5.34 7.91 -4.29
C GLN A 125 -4.00 7.29 -3.89
N ARG A 126 -3.39 6.57 -4.82
CA ARG A 126 -2.07 5.94 -4.62
C ARG A 126 -0.97 6.96 -4.90
N LEU A 127 -0.77 7.89 -3.96
CA LEU A 127 0.32 8.86 -4.02
C LEU A 127 1.66 8.21 -3.62
N ARG A 128 2.77 8.81 -4.06
CA ARG A 128 4.12 8.29 -3.80
C ARG A 128 4.45 8.28 -2.31
N ASP A 129 4.27 9.42 -1.65
CA ASP A 129 4.76 9.68 -0.30
C ASP A 129 3.77 9.24 0.78
N ALA A 130 2.47 9.45 0.57
CA ALA A 130 1.42 8.94 1.45
C ALA A 130 0.10 8.79 0.68
N PRO A 131 -0.44 7.57 0.52
CA PRO A 131 -1.72 7.41 -0.16
C PRO A 131 -2.85 8.05 0.65
N GLN A 132 -3.88 8.48 -0.07
CA GLN A 132 -5.05 9.10 0.53
C GLN A 132 -6.31 8.29 0.20
N VAL A 133 -7.26 8.30 1.11
CA VAL A 133 -8.62 7.80 0.88
C VAL A 133 -9.58 8.96 0.96
N THR A 134 -10.41 9.08 -0.07
CA THR A 134 -11.54 10.00 -0.07
C THR A 134 -12.83 9.18 0.00
N VAL A 135 -13.64 9.43 1.01
CA VAL A 135 -14.92 8.75 1.20
C VAL A 135 -16.08 9.60 0.69
N TRP A 136 -17.15 8.96 0.22
CA TRP A 136 -18.37 9.63 -0.18
C TRP A 136 -19.62 8.80 0.18
N PRO A 137 -20.73 9.42 0.63
CA PRO A 137 -20.89 10.80 1.10
C PRO A 137 -19.89 11.21 2.19
N VAL A 138 -19.75 12.52 2.40
CA VAL A 138 -18.89 13.06 3.46
C VAL A 138 -19.48 12.65 4.82
N PRO A 139 -18.70 12.11 5.77
CA PRO A 139 -19.21 11.69 7.07
C PRO A 139 -20.04 12.79 7.73
N ASP A 140 -21.24 12.43 8.19
CA ASP A 140 -22.08 13.31 9.00
C ASP A 140 -21.73 13.22 10.49
N ALA A 141 -22.42 14.01 11.32
CA ALA A 141 -22.27 14.01 12.77
C ALA A 141 -23.28 13.10 13.49
N THR A 142 -24.04 12.29 12.76
CA THR A 142 -25.13 11.47 13.32
C THR A 142 -24.57 10.39 14.26
N GLN A 143 -23.41 9.83 13.91
CA GLN A 143 -22.67 8.87 14.73
C GLN A 143 -21.20 8.83 14.31
N THR A 144 -20.35 8.19 15.12
CA THR A 144 -18.95 7.98 14.77
C THR A 144 -18.81 6.84 13.74
N TYR A 145 -18.19 7.14 12.61
CA TYR A 145 -17.81 6.15 11.61
C TYR A 145 -16.31 5.90 11.68
N THR A 146 -15.89 4.63 11.58
CA THR A 146 -14.47 4.27 11.50
C THR A 146 -14.24 3.48 10.23
N LEU A 147 -13.34 3.94 9.38
CA LEU A 147 -12.87 3.15 8.25
C LEU A 147 -11.90 2.10 8.77
N VAL A 148 -12.26 0.83 8.63
CA VAL A 148 -11.37 -0.30 8.89
C VAL A 148 -10.89 -0.80 7.54
N TYR A 149 -9.59 -0.97 7.39
CA TYR A 149 -9.00 -1.37 6.11
C TYR A 149 -7.83 -2.31 6.30
N TRP A 150 -7.66 -3.20 5.33
CA TRP A 150 -6.53 -4.10 5.24
C TRP A 150 -5.61 -3.60 4.15
N ARG A 151 -4.38 -3.28 4.54
CA ARG A 151 -3.41 -2.65 3.65
C ARG A 151 -2.28 -3.59 3.29
N MET A 152 -1.79 -3.43 2.07
CA MET A 152 -0.48 -3.92 1.70
C MET A 152 0.56 -2.88 2.12
N ARG A 153 1.52 -3.30 2.96
CA ARG A 153 2.61 -2.45 3.41
C ARG A 153 3.82 -2.57 2.47
N ARG A 154 4.57 -1.49 2.29
CA ARG A 154 5.91 -1.53 1.68
C ARG A 154 6.83 -2.34 2.57
N ILE A 155 7.59 -3.23 1.95
CA ILE A 155 8.72 -3.86 2.63
C ILE A 155 9.72 -2.73 2.92
N GLN A 156 10.09 -2.58 4.19
CA GLN A 156 11.05 -1.57 4.60
C GLN A 156 12.44 -1.98 4.12
N ASP A 157 13.26 -0.98 3.78
CA ASP A 157 14.63 -1.23 3.38
C ASP A 157 15.41 -1.92 4.51
N ALA A 158 16.31 -2.84 4.14
CA ALA A 158 17.31 -3.33 5.07
C ALA A 158 18.20 -2.12 5.38
N GLY A 159 18.08 -1.57 6.60
CA GLY A 159 18.65 -0.26 6.94
C GLY A 159 20.15 -0.11 6.65
N ASN A 160 20.65 1.11 6.84
CA ASN A 160 22.02 1.54 6.50
C ASN A 160 23.15 0.82 7.27
N GLY A 161 23.27 -0.51 7.26
CA GLY A 161 24.42 -1.32 7.74
C GLY A 161 24.86 -1.18 9.21
N VAL A 162 24.40 -0.15 9.93
CA VAL A 162 24.74 0.17 11.32
C VAL A 162 23.81 -0.54 12.31
N GLU A 163 22.62 -0.94 11.84
CA GLU A 163 21.58 -1.57 12.67
C GLU A 163 21.69 -3.11 12.76
N THR A 164 22.80 -3.69 12.27
CA THR A 164 23.03 -5.15 12.27
C THR A 164 24.13 -5.61 13.23
N SER A 165 24.41 -4.86 14.30
CA SER A 165 25.33 -5.30 15.37
C SER A 165 24.76 -6.44 16.21
#